data_AF-A0AAV4IV89-F1
#
_entry.id   AF-A0AAV4IV89-F1
#
_cell.length_a   1.000
_cell.length_b   1.000
_cell.length_c   1.000
_cell.angle_alpha   90.00
_cell.angle_beta   90.00
_cell.angle_gamma   90.00
#
_symmetry.space_group_name_H-M   'P 1'
#
loop_
_entity.id
_entity.type
_entity.pdbx_description
1 polymer ?
#
loop_
_entity_poly.entity_id
_entity_poly.type
_entity_poly.pdbx_seq_one_letter_code
_entity_poly.pdbx_strand_id
1 'polypeptide(L)'
;MRKSYQTKSYPGADCFSDHVPVVAVVRLKLKKIKTQPRNIKLNIGLLKSDQDLHQRYTVAVKNRFQGLEEVEEVEQHWQNLKEAITEAASTVIPPMRQKAKQKWITDEILDLMDKRRQAKNDKEVYENLHRVIRKKCDEAKEVWLNSKCNEIDQQQNKKQHMMYKTIEEVVGRKTCSPSGCLKA
;
A
#
# COMPACT_ATOMS: atom_id res chain seq x y z
N MET A 1 24.28 -29.19 -26.28
CA MET A 1 25.26 -28.16 -25.85
C MET A 1 25.26 -28.05 -24.32
N ARG A 2 26.32 -28.54 -23.66
CA ARG A 2 26.48 -28.47 -22.19
C ARG A 2 26.82 -27.03 -21.80
N LYS A 3 25.98 -26.37 -21.02
CA LYS A 3 26.32 -25.07 -20.39
C LYS A 3 27.11 -25.40 -19.11
N SER A 4 28.44 -25.41 -19.18
CA SER A 4 29.27 -25.47 -17.99
C SER A 4 29.21 -24.12 -17.29
N TYR A 5 28.66 -24.08 -16.08
CA TYR A 5 28.78 -22.94 -15.18
C TYR A 5 30.11 -23.10 -14.42
N GLN A 6 30.95 -22.07 -14.43
CA GLN A 6 32.25 -22.10 -13.79
C GLN A 6 32.17 -21.39 -12.44
N THR A 7 32.51 -22.12 -11.38
CA THR A 7 32.57 -21.60 -10.00
C THR A 7 34.00 -21.80 -9.48
N LYS A 8 34.57 -20.78 -8.84
CA LYS A 8 35.91 -20.81 -8.25
C LYS A 8 35.87 -20.22 -6.85
N SER A 9 36.47 -20.90 -5.88
CA SER A 9 36.81 -20.34 -4.57
C SER A 9 38.17 -19.66 -4.62
N TYR A 10 38.36 -18.59 -3.84
CA TYR A 10 39.62 -17.86 -3.74
C TYR A 10 40.10 -17.79 -2.29
N PRO A 11 40.72 -18.87 -1.76
CA PRO A 11 41.18 -18.93 -0.37
C PRO A 11 42.26 -17.91 0.01
N GLY A 12 42.92 -17.29 -0.97
CA GLY A 12 43.93 -16.24 -0.78
C GLY A 12 43.46 -14.85 -1.21
N ALA A 13 42.16 -14.63 -1.38
CA ALA A 13 41.65 -13.29 -1.63
C ALA A 13 41.79 -12.44 -0.35
N ASP A 14 42.42 -11.28 -0.47
CA ASP A 14 42.46 -10.28 0.60
C ASP A 14 41.09 -9.59 0.70
N CYS A 15 40.15 -10.31 1.29
CA CYS A 15 38.88 -9.77 1.73
C CYS A 15 38.90 -9.67 3.25
N PHE A 16 38.47 -8.54 3.80
CA PHE A 16 38.33 -8.31 5.25
C PHE A 16 37.12 -9.09 5.82
N SER A 17 37.11 -10.40 5.60
CA SER A 17 36.05 -11.36 5.90
C SER A 17 36.74 -12.69 6.22
N ASP A 18 36.26 -13.38 7.25
CA ASP A 18 36.70 -14.72 7.66
C ASP A 18 36.21 -15.83 6.70
N HIS A 19 35.29 -15.49 5.79
CA HIS A 19 34.80 -16.39 4.75
C HIS A 19 35.60 -16.32 3.45
N VAL A 20 35.90 -17.50 2.88
CA VAL A 20 36.50 -17.62 1.54
C VAL A 20 35.50 -17.20 0.45
N PRO A 21 35.80 -16.19 -0.37
CA PRO A 21 34.90 -15.75 -1.42
C PRO A 21 34.83 -16.79 -2.55
N VAL A 22 33.63 -16.97 -3.08
CA VAL A 22 33.33 -17.85 -4.21
C VAL A 22 32.75 -17.01 -5.35
N VAL A 23 33.36 -17.08 -6.52
CA VAL A 23 32.91 -16.38 -7.72
C VAL A 23 32.35 -17.40 -8.71
N ALA A 24 31.13 -17.17 -9.17
CA ALA A 24 30.48 -17.98 -10.19
C ALA A 24 30.16 -17.14 -11.42
N VAL A 25 30.46 -17.68 -12.61
CA VAL A 25 30.06 -17.07 -13.89
C VAL A 25 28.73 -17.69 -14.31
N VAL A 26 27.66 -16.91 -14.20
CA VAL A 26 26.30 -17.35 -14.53
C VAL A 26 25.77 -16.59 -15.76
N ARG A 27 25.34 -17.33 -16.78
CA ARG A 27 24.57 -16.77 -17.91
C ARG A 27 23.08 -16.91 -17.66
N LEU A 28 22.43 -15.82 -17.25
CA LEU A 28 20.98 -15.75 -17.04
C LEU A 28 20.30 -15.05 -18.21
N LYS A 29 19.16 -15.59 -18.66
CA LYS A 29 18.21 -14.84 -19.49
C LYS A 29 17.15 -14.26 -18.55
N LEU A 30 17.24 -12.98 -18.26
CA LEU A 30 16.26 -12.28 -17.43
C LEU A 30 15.08 -11.84 -18.30
N LYS A 31 13.85 -12.05 -17.82
CA LYS A 31 12.65 -11.48 -18.41
C LYS A 31 12.23 -10.26 -17.59
N LYS A 32 12.04 -9.13 -18.25
CA LYS A 32 11.41 -7.97 -17.60
C LYS A 32 9.97 -8.33 -17.29
N ILE A 33 9.62 -8.38 -16.00
CA ILE A 33 8.23 -8.50 -15.57
C ILE A 33 7.54 -7.18 -15.93
N LYS A 34 6.64 -7.21 -16.92
CA LYS A 34 5.73 -6.09 -17.18
C LYS A 34 4.67 -6.13 -16.09
N THR A 35 4.86 -5.35 -15.02
CA THR A 35 3.80 -5.11 -14.04
C THR A 35 2.78 -4.19 -14.69
N GLN A 36 1.51 -4.61 -14.73
CA GLN A 36 0.44 -3.75 -15.17
C GLN A 36 0.39 -2.49 -14.27
N PRO A 37 0.09 -1.30 -14.82
CA PRO A 37 -0.12 -0.12 -14.00
C PRO A 37 -1.22 -0.42 -13.00
N ARG A 38 -0.99 -0.03 -11.75
CA ARG A 38 -1.99 -0.25 -10.70
C ARG A 38 -3.13 0.74 -10.92
N ASN A 39 -4.33 0.22 -11.20
CA ASN A 39 -5.53 1.04 -11.28
C ASN A 39 -5.74 1.78 -9.95
N ILE A 40 -5.81 3.10 -10.02
CA ILE A 40 -6.15 3.95 -8.89
C ILE A 40 -7.62 3.72 -8.58
N LYS A 41 -7.91 3.24 -7.37
CA LYS A 41 -9.30 3.11 -6.91
C LYS A 41 -9.78 4.49 -6.50
N LEU A 42 -10.91 4.94 -7.04
CA LEU A 42 -11.54 6.21 -6.66
C LEU A 42 -12.43 6.02 -5.44
N ASN A 43 -12.56 7.05 -4.60
CA ASN A 43 -13.44 7.00 -3.44
C ASN A 43 -14.89 7.36 -3.81
N ILE A 44 -15.58 6.43 -4.49
CA ILE A 44 -16.96 6.60 -4.98
C ILE A 44 -17.94 6.89 -3.83
N GLY A 45 -17.64 6.42 -2.61
CA GLY A 45 -18.45 6.68 -1.43
C GLY A 45 -18.63 8.17 -1.13
N LEU A 46 -17.66 9.02 -1.51
CA LEU A 46 -17.74 10.47 -1.31
C LEU A 46 -18.86 11.11 -2.11
N LEU A 47 -19.24 10.55 -3.27
CA LEU A 47 -20.37 11.07 -4.05
C LEU A 47 -21.72 10.94 -3.33
N LYS A 48 -21.80 10.08 -2.31
CA LYS A 48 -23.01 9.95 -1.47
C LYS A 48 -22.99 10.89 -0.26
N SER A 49 -21.80 11.15 0.30
CA SER A 49 -21.66 11.95 1.52
C SER A 49 -21.47 13.43 1.24
N ASP A 50 -20.85 13.79 0.14
CA ASP A 50 -20.50 15.16 -0.24
C ASP A 50 -21.34 15.61 -1.45
N GLN A 51 -22.31 16.49 -1.19
CA GLN A 51 -23.24 16.99 -2.18
C GLN A 51 -22.56 17.95 -3.18
N ASP A 52 -21.57 18.72 -2.73
CA ASP A 52 -20.84 19.65 -3.60
C ASP A 52 -19.99 18.85 -4.60
N LEU A 53 -19.32 17.80 -4.14
CA LEU A 53 -18.56 16.90 -5.01
C LEU A 53 -19.48 16.22 -6.03
N HIS A 54 -20.66 15.76 -5.61
CA HIS A 54 -21.64 15.14 -6.48
C HIS A 54 -22.10 16.09 -7.59
N GLN A 55 -22.39 17.34 -7.26
CA GLN A 55 -22.79 18.36 -8.23
C GLN A 55 -21.66 18.66 -9.23
N ARG A 56 -20.43 18.85 -8.74
CA ARG A 56 -19.25 19.08 -9.60
C ARG A 56 -19.02 17.93 -10.56
N TYR A 57 -19.12 16.69 -10.09
CA TYR A 57 -18.98 15.50 -10.93
C TYR A 57 -20.08 15.44 -11.99
N THR A 58 -21.33 15.69 -11.60
CA THR A 58 -22.48 15.69 -12.53
C THR A 58 -22.31 16.73 -13.63
N VAL A 59 -21.88 17.94 -13.29
CA VAL A 59 -21.58 19.00 -14.26
C VAL A 59 -20.41 18.61 -15.15
N ALA A 60 -19.33 18.04 -14.59
CA ALA A 60 -18.18 17.60 -15.38
C ALA A 60 -18.53 16.51 -16.41
N VAL A 61 -19.37 15.55 -16.04
CA VAL A 61 -19.87 14.52 -16.97
C VAL A 61 -20.74 15.16 -18.05
N LYS A 62 -21.71 15.99 -17.69
CA LYS A 62 -22.60 16.67 -18.65
C LYS A 62 -21.83 17.50 -19.65
N ASN A 63 -20.90 18.33 -19.19
CA ASN A 63 -20.12 19.22 -20.06
C ASN A 63 -19.27 18.43 -21.05
N ARG A 64 -18.66 17.31 -20.62
CA ARG A 64 -17.87 16.44 -21.51
C ARG A 64 -18.74 15.71 -22.52
N PHE A 65 -19.94 15.30 -22.12
CA PHE A 65 -20.83 14.52 -22.96
C PHE A 65 -21.62 15.35 -23.99
N GLN A 66 -22.00 16.59 -23.63
CA GLN A 66 -22.70 17.50 -24.56
C GLN A 66 -21.93 17.78 -25.85
N GLY A 67 -20.59 17.77 -25.81
CA GLY A 67 -19.76 17.93 -27.02
C GLY A 67 -19.66 16.69 -27.91
N LEU A 68 -20.26 15.56 -27.50
CA LEU A 68 -20.14 14.24 -28.15
C LEU A 68 -21.50 13.67 -28.61
N GLU A 69 -22.58 14.45 -28.51
CA GLU A 69 -23.96 14.02 -28.72
C GLU A 69 -24.33 13.80 -30.20
N GLU A 70 -23.58 14.39 -31.14
CA GLU A 70 -23.84 14.33 -32.59
C GLU A 70 -23.34 13.03 -33.28
N VAL A 71 -22.84 12.05 -32.53
CA VAL A 71 -22.29 10.81 -33.10
C VAL A 71 -23.40 9.78 -33.35
N GLU A 72 -23.67 9.46 -34.62
CA GLU A 72 -24.70 8.50 -35.05
C GLU A 72 -24.32 7.02 -34.83
N GLU A 73 -23.02 6.70 -34.78
CA GLU A 73 -22.57 5.33 -34.59
C GLU A 73 -22.69 4.90 -33.12
N VAL A 74 -23.55 3.91 -32.86
CA VAL A 74 -23.89 3.43 -31.50
C VAL A 74 -22.65 3.00 -30.70
N GLU A 75 -21.69 2.32 -31.33
CA GLU A 75 -20.48 1.85 -30.64
C GLU A 75 -19.58 3.02 -30.23
N GLN A 76 -19.43 4.01 -31.10
CA GLN A 76 -18.68 5.23 -30.79
C GLN A 76 -19.38 6.06 -29.71
N HIS A 77 -20.71 6.15 -29.77
CA HIS A 77 -21.50 6.84 -28.76
C HIS A 77 -21.32 6.20 -27.36
N TRP A 78 -21.32 4.87 -27.30
CA TRP A 78 -21.02 4.14 -26.07
C TRP A 78 -19.59 4.37 -25.56
N GLN A 79 -18.61 4.33 -26.46
CA GLN A 79 -17.20 4.58 -26.13
C GLN A 79 -17.03 5.99 -25.53
N ASN A 80 -17.63 7.00 -26.17
CA ASN A 80 -17.63 8.39 -25.75
C ASN A 80 -18.26 8.59 -24.37
N LEU A 81 -19.40 7.94 -24.10
CA LEU A 81 -20.05 7.98 -22.79
C LEU A 81 -19.13 7.40 -21.70
N LYS A 82 -18.53 6.24 -21.98
CA LYS A 82 -17.62 5.58 -21.05
C LYS A 82 -16.39 6.43 -20.76
N GLU A 83 -15.79 7.04 -21.78
CA GLU A 83 -14.65 7.92 -21.64
C GLU A 83 -15.01 9.17 -20.83
N ALA A 84 -16.11 9.86 -21.16
CA ALA A 84 -16.59 11.03 -20.43
C ALA A 84 -16.81 10.72 -18.94
N ILE A 85 -17.43 9.58 -18.61
CA ILE A 85 -17.64 9.13 -17.22
C ILE A 85 -16.29 8.86 -16.52
N THR A 86 -15.42 8.08 -17.15
CA THR A 86 -14.16 7.65 -16.51
C THR A 86 -13.18 8.80 -16.31
N GLU A 87 -13.12 9.74 -17.25
CA GLU A 87 -12.26 10.91 -17.14
C GLU A 87 -12.82 11.98 -16.20
N ALA A 88 -14.14 12.21 -16.18
CA ALA A 88 -14.76 13.05 -15.16
C ALA A 88 -14.51 12.46 -13.76
N ALA A 89 -14.58 11.14 -13.64
CA ALA A 89 -14.37 10.45 -12.37
C ALA A 89 -12.91 10.59 -11.91
N SER A 90 -11.94 10.43 -12.81
CA SER A 90 -10.51 10.55 -12.48
C SER A 90 -10.09 11.97 -12.12
N THR A 91 -10.77 12.99 -12.66
CA THR A 91 -10.48 14.40 -12.40
C THR A 91 -11.17 14.95 -11.15
N VAL A 92 -12.43 14.58 -10.91
CA VAL A 92 -13.22 15.15 -9.81
C VAL A 92 -13.14 14.30 -8.54
N ILE A 93 -13.19 12.97 -8.67
CA ILE A 93 -13.25 12.08 -7.50
C ILE A 93 -11.83 11.84 -6.98
N PRO A 94 -11.53 12.11 -5.70
CA PRO A 94 -10.21 11.85 -5.18
C PRO A 94 -9.93 10.35 -5.11
N PRO A 95 -8.64 9.95 -5.23
CA PRO A 95 -8.23 8.57 -5.08
C PRO A 95 -8.54 8.08 -3.66
N MET A 96 -8.92 6.82 -3.57
CA MET A 96 -9.12 6.13 -2.30
C MET A 96 -7.79 6.03 -1.58
N ARG A 97 -7.69 6.70 -0.44
CA ARG A 97 -6.53 6.62 0.45
C ARG A 97 -6.33 5.17 0.88
N GLN A 98 -5.07 4.72 0.90
CA GLN A 98 -4.77 3.40 1.43
C GLN A 98 -5.00 3.40 2.93
N LYS A 99 -5.81 2.46 3.41
CA LYS A 99 -5.96 2.26 4.84
C LYS A 99 -4.62 1.82 5.43
N ALA A 100 -4.28 2.39 6.58
CA ALA A 100 -3.18 1.91 7.40
C ALA A 100 -3.33 0.40 7.64
N LYS A 101 -2.27 -0.37 7.37
CA LYS A 101 -2.30 -1.82 7.65
C LYS A 101 -2.20 -2.09 9.15
N GLN A 102 -1.56 -1.19 9.88
CA GLN A 102 -1.34 -1.29 11.32
C GLN A 102 -2.21 -0.29 12.06
N LYS A 103 -2.79 -0.71 13.19
CA LYS A 103 -3.72 0.10 14.00
C LYS A 103 -3.09 1.37 14.58
N TRP A 104 -1.77 1.42 14.71
CA TRP A 104 -1.02 2.54 15.30
C TRP A 104 -0.55 3.59 14.28
N ILE A 105 -0.71 3.36 12.98
CA ILE A 105 -0.34 4.35 11.97
C ILE A 105 -1.46 5.39 11.88
N THR A 106 -1.11 6.66 12.06
CA THR A 106 -2.03 7.79 11.98
C THR A 106 -2.10 8.37 10.56
N ASP A 107 -3.15 9.14 10.27
CA ASP A 107 -3.31 9.82 8.97
C ASP A 107 -2.19 10.82 8.68
N GLU A 108 -1.63 11.45 9.72
CA GLU A 108 -0.46 12.34 9.58
C GLU A 108 0.77 11.60 9.02
N ILE A 109 1.01 10.37 9.49
CA ILE A 109 2.11 9.53 9.00
C ILE A 109 1.87 9.14 7.54
N LEU A 110 0.63 8.83 7.18
CA LEU A 110 0.27 8.51 5.79
C LEU A 110 0.50 9.72 4.87
N ASP A 111 0.10 10.91 5.30
CA ASP A 111 0.33 12.14 4.52
C ASP A 111 1.83 12.43 4.35
N LEU A 112 2.65 12.23 5.39
CA LEU A 112 4.11 12.35 5.29
C LEU A 112 4.72 11.29 4.35
N MET A 113 4.21 10.06 4.37
CA MET A 113 4.63 9.01 3.43
C MET A 113 4.32 9.38 1.98
N ASP A 114 3.17 10.00 1.72
CA ASP A 114 2.81 10.47 0.38
C ASP A 114 3.69 11.63 -0.06
N LYS A 115 3.98 12.60 0.82
CA LYS A 115 4.96 13.68 0.55
C LYS A 115 6.34 13.11 0.20
N ARG A 116 6.83 12.13 0.97
CA ARG A 116 8.12 11.47 0.68
C ARG A 116 8.10 10.74 -0.67
N ARG A 117 6.96 10.16 -1.05
CA ARG A 117 6.82 9.49 -2.35
C ARG A 117 6.91 10.49 -3.52
N GLN A 118 6.40 11.71 -3.34
CA GLN A 118 6.50 12.79 -4.32
C GLN A 118 7.92 13.36 -4.40
N ALA A 119 8.63 13.46 -3.28
CA ALA A 119 9.99 14.01 -3.18
C ALA A 119 11.12 13.05 -3.61
N LYS A 120 10.86 12.06 -4.46
CA LYS A 120 11.88 11.06 -4.85
C LYS A 120 13.11 11.64 -5.56
N ASN A 121 12.95 12.77 -6.24
CA ASN A 121 14.02 13.41 -7.01
C ASN A 121 14.85 14.39 -6.17
N ASP A 122 14.36 14.78 -4.99
CA ASP A 122 15.05 15.68 -4.08
C ASP A 122 15.58 14.89 -2.88
N LYS A 123 16.89 14.64 -2.89
CA LYS A 123 17.54 13.79 -1.89
C LYS A 123 17.44 14.38 -0.48
N GLU A 124 17.60 15.69 -0.32
CA GLU A 124 17.62 16.32 1.00
C GLU A 124 16.23 16.29 1.64
N VAL A 125 15.21 16.67 0.87
CA VAL A 125 13.81 16.62 1.33
C VAL A 125 13.40 15.17 1.62
N TYR A 126 13.83 14.21 0.78
CA TYR A 126 13.55 12.79 0.99
C TYR A 126 14.10 12.27 2.31
N GLU A 127 15.39 12.53 2.60
CA GLU A 127 16.06 12.07 3.82
C GLU A 127 15.44 12.71 5.07
N ASN A 128 15.14 14.01 5.02
CA ASN A 128 14.47 14.71 6.12
C ASN A 128 13.08 14.13 6.38
N LEU A 129 12.26 13.93 5.35
CA LEU A 129 10.96 13.28 5.48
C LEU A 129 11.09 11.85 5.99
N HIS A 130 12.09 11.10 5.55
CA HIS A 130 12.33 9.74 6.02
C HIS A 130 12.61 9.71 7.53
N ARG A 131 13.46 10.62 8.03
CA ARG A 131 13.80 10.75 9.45
C ARG A 131 12.58 11.12 10.28
N VAL A 132 11.78 12.10 9.83
CA VAL A 132 10.55 12.52 10.50
C VAL A 132 9.53 11.38 10.56
N ILE A 133 9.29 10.69 9.44
CA ILE A 133 8.38 9.54 9.38
C ILE A 133 8.81 8.45 10.36
N ARG A 134 10.11 8.14 10.42
CA ARG A 134 10.62 7.12 11.34
C ARG A 134 10.32 7.49 12.80
N LYS A 135 10.66 8.72 13.20
CA LYS A 135 10.39 9.22 14.54
C LYS A 135 8.90 9.18 14.89
N LYS A 136 8.04 9.69 14.00
CA LYS A 136 6.58 9.66 14.18
C LYS A 136 6.02 8.25 14.26
N CYS A 137 6.54 7.31 13.47
CA CYS A 137 6.15 5.90 13.56
C CYS A 137 6.52 5.27 14.90
N ASP A 138 7.73 5.55 15.39
CA ASP A 138 8.20 5.02 16.68
C ASP A 138 7.34 5.58 17.82
N GLU A 139 7.11 6.90 17.86
CA GLU A 139 6.24 7.57 18.83
C GLU A 139 4.80 7.03 18.79
N ALA A 140 4.19 6.93 17.60
CA ALA A 140 2.83 6.45 17.45
C ALA A 140 2.69 4.98 17.88
N LYS A 141 3.71 4.16 17.60
CA LYS A 141 3.74 2.76 18.02
C LYS A 141 3.89 2.65 19.54
N GLU A 142 4.75 3.44 20.16
CA GLU A 142 4.92 3.47 21.62
C GLU A 142 3.63 3.91 22.32
N VAL A 143 2.99 5.00 21.87
CA VAL A 143 1.71 5.45 22.42
C VAL A 143 0.66 4.36 22.33
N TRP A 144 0.57 3.67 21.19
CA TRP A 144 -0.37 2.58 21.02
C TRP A 144 -0.07 1.38 21.92
N LEU A 145 1.21 0.98 22.05
CA LEU A 145 1.61 -0.12 22.94
C LEU A 145 1.32 0.23 24.40
N ASN A 146 1.67 1.43 24.85
CA ASN A 146 1.41 1.89 26.22
C ASN A 146 -0.09 1.94 26.52
N SER A 147 -0.91 2.41 25.57
CA SER A 147 -2.37 2.36 25.70
C SER A 147 -2.88 0.93 25.84
N LYS A 148 -2.30 -0.03 25.11
CA LYS A 148 -2.69 -1.44 25.19
C LYS A 148 -2.24 -2.11 26.48
N CYS A 149 -1.05 -1.77 27.00
CA CYS A 149 -0.60 -2.22 28.33
C CYS A 149 -1.55 -1.72 29.42
N ASN A 150 -1.89 -0.44 29.41
CA ASN A 150 -2.86 0.12 30.37
C ASN A 150 -4.23 -0.57 30.29
N GLU A 151 -4.68 -0.94 29.09
CA GLU A 151 -5.93 -1.69 28.90
C GLU A 151 -5.84 -3.10 29.51
N ILE A 152 -4.71 -3.79 29.34
CA ILE A 152 -4.43 -5.10 29.92
C ILE A 152 -4.44 -5.03 31.45
N ASP A 153 -3.75 -4.05 32.04
CA ASP A 153 -3.67 -3.86 33.50
C ASP A 153 -5.07 -3.61 34.12
N GLN A 154 -5.92 -2.84 33.43
CA GLN A 154 -7.31 -2.62 33.86
C GLN A 154 -8.17 -3.87 33.73
N GLN A 155 -7.93 -4.69 32.70
CA GLN A 155 -8.67 -5.92 32.44
C GLN A 155 -8.28 -7.05 33.39
N GLN A 156 -7.04 -7.06 33.91
CA GLN A 156 -6.53 -8.05 34.86
C GLN A 156 -7.43 -8.20 36.10
N ASN A 157 -7.97 -7.08 36.60
CA ASN A 157 -8.79 -7.07 37.81
C ASN A 157 -10.29 -7.39 37.58
N LYS A 158 -10.76 -7.47 36.34
CA LYS A 158 -12.21 -7.57 36.03
C LYS A 158 -12.59 -8.74 35.13
N LYS A 159 -11.84 -9.02 34.05
CA LYS A 159 -12.23 -9.99 33.01
C LYS A 159 -10.98 -10.59 32.32
N GLN A 160 -10.47 -11.70 32.84
CA GLN A 160 -9.29 -12.39 32.31
C GLN A 160 -9.39 -12.75 30.81
N HIS A 161 -10.57 -13.16 30.30
CA HIS A 161 -10.71 -13.49 28.87
C HIS A 161 -10.48 -12.29 27.94
N MET A 162 -10.87 -11.08 28.36
CA MET A 162 -10.64 -9.86 27.57
C MET A 162 -9.16 -9.51 27.53
N MET A 163 -8.46 -9.71 28.65
CA MET A 163 -7.00 -9.52 28.75
C MET A 163 -6.27 -10.38 27.72
N TYR A 164 -6.55 -11.68 27.67
CA TYR A 164 -5.93 -12.59 26.71
C TYR A 164 -6.24 -12.20 25.25
N LYS A 165 -7.47 -11.76 24.96
CA LYS A 165 -7.84 -11.26 23.64
C LYS A 165 -7.03 -10.02 23.24
N THR A 166 -6.86 -9.07 24.15
CA THR A 166 -6.04 -7.87 23.92
C THR A 166 -4.56 -8.23 23.68
N ILE A 167 -4.02 -9.20 24.43
CA ILE A 167 -2.66 -9.72 24.24
C ILE A 167 -2.50 -10.37 22.85
N GLU A 168 -3.46 -11.20 22.44
CA GLU A 168 -3.45 -11.81 21.10
C GLU A 168 -3.46 -10.75 19.99
N GLU A 169 -4.24 -9.68 20.15
CA GLU A 169 -4.26 -8.55 19.21
C GLU A 169 -2.92 -7.81 19.12
N VAL A 170 -2.21 -7.64 20.24
CA VAL A 170 -0.91 -6.96 20.28
C VAL A 170 0.19 -7.82 19.65
N VAL A 171 0.22 -9.11 19.98
CA VAL A 171 1.25 -10.05 19.48
C VAL A 171 0.99 -10.45 18.02
N GLY A 172 -0.26 -10.29 17.54
CA GLY A 172 -0.63 -10.64 16.17
C GLY A 172 -0.69 -12.15 15.93
N ARG A 173 -0.88 -12.96 16.99
CA ARG A 173 -1.16 -14.38 16.83
C ARG A 173 -2.54 -14.51 16.21
N LYS A 174 -2.59 -14.89 14.94
CA LYS A 174 -3.85 -15.34 14.34
C LYS A 174 -4.24 -16.61 15.08
N THR A 175 -5.37 -16.60 15.78
CA THR A 175 -6.03 -17.84 16.14
C THR A 175 -6.33 -18.56 14.83
N CYS A 176 -5.77 -19.76 14.66
CA CYS A 176 -6.22 -20.65 13.59
C CYS A 176 -7.72 -20.82 13.80
N SER A 177 -8.51 -20.43 12.79
CA SER A 177 -9.94 -20.75 12.80
C SER A 177 -10.08 -22.26 12.96
N PRO A 178 -10.91 -22.77 13.89
CA PRO A 178 -11.21 -24.19 13.99
C PRO A 178 -12.17 -24.56 12.84
N SER A 179 -11.69 -24.47 11.61
CA SER A 179 -12.42 -24.92 10.44
C SER A 179 -11.46 -25.60 9.48
N GLY A 180 -11.49 -26.93 9.54
CA GLY A 180 -10.76 -27.80 8.61
C GLY A 180 -10.09 -29.01 9.23
N CYS A 181 -10.69 -29.65 10.23
CA CYS A 181 -10.35 -31.06 10.47
C CYS A 181 -10.99 -31.86 9.33
N LEU A 182 -10.20 -32.19 8.31
CA LEU A 182 -10.53 -33.31 7.42
C LEU A 182 -10.54 -34.55 8.31
N LYS A 183 -11.75 -35.05 8.62
CA LYS A 183 -11.90 -36.37 9.22
C LYS A 183 -11.37 -37.38 8.20
N ALA A 184 -10.32 -38.10 8.59
CA ALA A 184 -9.92 -39.35 7.96
C ALA A 184 -10.93 -40.44 8.32
#